data_AF-A0A936IQJ3-F1
#
_entry.id   AF-A0A936IQJ3-F1
#
_cell.length_a   1.000
_cell.length_b   1.000
_cell.length_c   1.000
_cell.angle_alpha   90.00
_cell.angle_beta   90.00
_cell.angle_gamma   90.00
#
_symmetry.space_group_name_H-M   'P 1'
#
loop_
_entity.id
_entity.type
_entity.pdbx_description
1 polymer ?
#
loop_
_entity_poly.entity_id
_entity_poly.type
_entity_poly.pdbx_seq_one_letter_code
_entity_poly.pdbx_strand_id
1 'polypeptide(L)'
;MPSNTASFSDLIGLLQQALSDRTERAAAIKALQNYIFESPTPVPGANAEQWRILNDLAYDLDYYEPDPQDRQEDPTFYGEERVEAEIREALEKLMPTSPA
;
A
#
# COMPACT_ATOMS: atom_id res chain seq x y z
N MET A 1 -11.47 -22.26 -4.26
CA MET A 1 -11.20 -20.81 -4.28
C MET A 1 -9.91 -20.62 -5.05
N PRO A 2 -9.86 -19.78 -6.11
CA PRO A 2 -8.58 -19.45 -6.72
C PRO A 2 -7.73 -18.75 -5.65
N SER A 3 -6.59 -19.33 -5.31
CA SER A 3 -5.59 -18.69 -4.46
C SER A 3 -5.13 -17.44 -5.17
N ASN A 4 -5.36 -16.26 -4.57
CA ASN A 4 -4.76 -15.03 -5.05
C ASN A 4 -3.23 -15.20 -4.89
N THR A 5 -2.52 -15.54 -5.96
CA THR A 5 -1.07 -15.85 -5.91
C THR A 5 -0.26 -14.61 -6.27
N ALA A 6 -0.35 -13.55 -5.45
CA ALA A 6 0.60 -12.44 -5.57
C ALA A 6 1.88 -12.79 -4.81
N SER A 7 3.00 -12.32 -5.33
CA SER A 7 4.31 -12.37 -4.69
C SER A 7 4.62 -11.03 -4.00
N PHE A 8 5.68 -11.01 -3.19
CA PHE A 8 6.19 -9.77 -2.63
C PHE A 8 6.47 -8.70 -3.70
N SER A 9 7.08 -9.09 -4.81
CA SER A 9 7.38 -8.17 -5.91
C SER A 9 6.13 -7.59 -6.57
N ASP A 10 5.03 -8.36 -6.63
CA ASP A 10 3.76 -7.85 -7.17
C ASP A 10 3.18 -6.75 -6.27
N LEU A 11 3.24 -6.94 -4.94
CA LEU A 11 2.79 -5.92 -3.99
C LEU A 11 3.66 -4.66 -4.03
N ILE A 12 4.97 -4.81 -4.20
CA ILE A 12 5.88 -3.67 -4.44
C ILE A 12 5.52 -2.95 -5.75
N GLY A 13 5.19 -3.70 -6.81
CA GLY A 13 4.74 -3.15 -8.08
C GLY A 13 3.50 -2.27 -7.94
N LEU A 14 2.52 -2.68 -7.13
CA LEU A 14 1.31 -1.88 -6.85
C LEU A 14 1.66 -0.56 -6.14
N LEU A 15 2.55 -0.59 -5.14
CA LEU A 15 3.01 0.63 -4.47
C LEU A 15 3.75 1.59 -5.41
N GLN A 16 4.60 1.06 -6.29
CA GLN A 16 5.30 1.84 -7.31
C GLN A 16 4.34 2.43 -8.34
N GLN A 17 3.32 1.66 -8.76
CA GLN A 17 2.26 2.16 -9.63
C GLN A 17 1.51 3.32 -8.97
N ALA A 18 1.12 3.17 -7.70
CA ALA A 18 0.42 4.21 -6.94
C ALA A 18 1.23 5.52 -6.83
N LEU A 19 2.56 5.44 -6.77
CA LEU A 19 3.42 6.63 -6.79
C LEU A 19 3.61 7.25 -8.18
N SER A 20 3.68 6.42 -9.22
CA SER A 20 4.04 6.87 -10.57
C SER A 20 2.86 7.39 -11.39
N ASP A 21 1.64 6.91 -11.11
CA ASP A 21 0.43 7.32 -11.82
C ASP A 21 -0.69 7.68 -10.83
N ARG A 22 -0.97 8.99 -10.73
CA ARG A 22 -2.04 9.51 -9.86
C ARG A 22 -3.43 9.05 -10.30
N THR A 23 -3.64 8.78 -11.58
CA THR A 23 -4.95 8.35 -12.10
C THR A 23 -5.25 6.90 -11.74
N GLU A 24 -4.21 6.09 -11.54
CA GLU A 24 -4.32 4.67 -11.18
C GLU A 24 -4.08 4.42 -9.68
N ARG A 25 -3.75 5.46 -8.90
CA ARG A 25 -3.36 5.37 -7.49
C ARG A 25 -4.39 4.66 -6.62
N ALA A 26 -5.64 5.12 -6.67
CA ALA A 26 -6.71 4.53 -5.87
C ALA A 26 -6.95 3.06 -6.24
N ALA A 27 -6.86 2.71 -7.53
CA ALA A 27 -7.02 1.33 -8.00
C ALA A 27 -5.87 0.43 -7.51
N ALA A 28 -4.63 0.91 -7.59
CA ALA A 28 -3.45 0.18 -7.11
C ALA A 28 -3.47 -0.03 -5.58
N ILE A 29 -3.83 1.00 -4.82
CA ILE A 29 -4.02 0.92 -3.37
C ILE A 29 -5.11 -0.11 -3.03
N LYS A 30 -6.25 -0.07 -3.73
CA LYS A 30 -7.34 -1.01 -3.48
C LYS A 30 -6.94 -2.46 -3.77
N ALA A 31 -6.18 -2.69 -4.84
CA ALA A 31 -5.66 -4.00 -5.17
C ALA A 31 -4.70 -4.53 -4.07
N LEU A 32 -3.82 -3.68 -3.54
CA LEU A 32 -2.94 -4.02 -2.42
C LEU A 32 -3.76 -4.38 -1.17
N GLN A 33 -4.70 -3.53 -0.78
CA GLN A 33 -5.54 -3.74 0.42
C GLN A 33 -6.36 -5.03 0.32
N ASN A 34 -7.03 -5.27 -0.83
CA ASN A 34 -7.79 -6.49 -1.03
C ASN A 34 -6.90 -7.72 -0.85
N TYR A 35 -5.68 -7.69 -1.39
CA TYR A 35 -4.75 -8.79 -1.21
C TYR A 35 -4.42 -9.03 0.26
N ILE A 36 -4.05 -7.97 0.99
CA ILE A 36 -3.60 -8.05 2.38
C ILE A 36 -4.73 -8.48 3.31
N PHE A 37 -5.92 -7.89 3.16
CA PHE A 37 -7.07 -8.19 4.03
C PHE A 37 -7.66 -9.59 3.78
N GLU A 38 -7.53 -10.13 2.56
CA GLU A 38 -7.99 -11.49 2.24
C GLU A 38 -6.94 -12.57 2.54
N SER A 39 -5.68 -12.19 2.82
CA SER A 39 -4.57 -13.12 3.01
C SER A 39 -4.19 -13.27 4.49
N PRO A 40 -4.41 -14.44 5.11
CA PRO A 40 -4.05 -14.67 6.52
C PRO A 40 -2.54 -14.85 6.75
N THR A 41 -1.75 -14.95 5.69
CA THR A 41 -0.32 -15.28 5.75
C THR A 41 0.51 -14.45 4.77
N PRO A 42 1.81 -14.25 5.05
CA PRO A 42 2.72 -13.58 4.12
C PRO A 42 2.74 -14.16 2.71
N VAL A 43 2.90 -13.28 1.72
CA VAL A 43 3.17 -13.65 0.32
C VAL A 43 4.50 -14.37 0.17
N PRO A 44 4.64 -15.25 -0.85
CA PRO A 44 5.94 -15.74 -1.26
C PRO A 44 6.94 -14.59 -1.49
N GLY A 45 8.12 -14.70 -0.88
CA GLY A 45 9.19 -13.71 -0.99
C GLY A 45 9.17 -12.61 0.09
N ALA A 46 8.09 -12.47 0.86
CA ALA A 46 8.06 -11.56 2.01
C ALA A 46 8.47 -12.30 3.29
N ASN A 47 9.34 -11.67 4.08
CA ASN A 47 9.56 -12.10 5.46
C ASN A 47 8.47 -11.53 6.40
N ALA A 48 8.47 -11.96 7.67
CA ALA A 48 7.44 -11.55 8.63
C ALA A 48 7.42 -10.03 8.90
N GLU A 49 8.59 -9.37 8.89
CA GLU A 49 8.69 -7.93 9.09
C GLU A 49 8.14 -7.14 7.89
N GLN A 50 8.51 -7.54 6.67
CA GLN A 50 7.98 -6.97 5.43
C GLN A 50 6.46 -7.15 5.35
N TRP A 51 5.96 -8.31 5.73
CA TRP A 51 4.51 -8.55 5.78
C TRP A 51 3.81 -7.65 6.80
N ARG A 52 4.42 -7.43 7.97
CA ARG A 52 3.89 -6.51 8.99
C ARG A 52 3.83 -5.09 8.45
N ILE A 53 4.90 -4.59 7.82
CA ILE A 53 4.95 -3.25 7.22
C ILE A 53 3.85 -3.09 6.17
N LEU A 54 3.66 -4.09 5.30
CA LEU A 54 2.59 -4.08 4.31
C LEU A 54 1.19 -4.04 4.95
N ASN A 55 0.97 -4.80 6.03
CA ASN A 55 -0.29 -4.78 6.79
C ASN A 55 -0.55 -3.41 7.40
N ASP A 56 0.42 -2.86 8.13
CA ASP A 56 0.31 -1.55 8.76
C ASP A 56 -0.05 -0.48 7.71
N LEU A 57 0.68 -0.46 6.57
CA LEU A 57 0.39 0.44 5.47
C LEU A 57 -1.03 0.25 4.89
N ALA A 58 -1.50 -1.00 4.73
CA ALA A 58 -2.83 -1.23 4.17
C ALA A 58 -3.95 -0.62 5.04
N TYR A 59 -3.78 -0.65 6.37
CA TYR A 59 -4.68 0.03 7.30
C TYR A 59 -4.54 1.54 7.24
N ASP A 60 -3.32 2.08 7.17
CA ASP A 60 -3.11 3.53 7.04
C ASP A 60 -3.74 4.06 5.75
N LEU A 61 -3.64 3.30 4.65
CA LEU A 61 -4.23 3.64 3.35
C LEU A 61 -5.76 3.56 3.29
N ASP A 62 -6.43 2.99 4.30
CA ASP A 62 -7.89 2.98 4.39
C ASP A 62 -8.47 4.38 4.66
N TYR A 63 -7.62 5.31 5.11
CA TYR A 63 -7.96 6.71 5.32
C TYR A 63 -7.56 7.63 4.16
N TYR A 64 -7.05 7.07 3.05
CA TYR A 64 -6.81 7.86 1.84
C TYR A 64 -8.12 8.09 1.09
N GLU A 65 -8.46 9.36 0.88
CA GLU A 65 -9.60 9.78 0.06
C GLU A 65 -9.12 10.79 -1.00
N PRO A 66 -9.10 10.43 -2.31
CA PRO A 66 -8.66 11.33 -3.37
C PRO A 66 -9.56 12.57 -3.52
N ASP A 67 -10.88 12.45 -3.29
CA ASP A 67 -11.82 13.55 -3.50
C ASP A 67 -11.72 14.59 -2.35
N PRO A 68 -11.38 15.86 -2.65
CA PRO A 68 -11.34 16.91 -1.64
C PRO A 68 -12.68 17.21 -0.96
N GLN A 69 -13.82 16.87 -1.58
CA GLN A 69 -15.15 17.06 -1.00
C GLN A 69 -15.41 16.02 0.07
N ASP A 70 -15.22 14.74 -0.26
CA ASP A 70 -15.43 13.62 0.66
C ASP A 70 -14.45 13.69 1.86
N ARG A 71 -13.21 14.16 1.63
CA ARG A 71 -12.24 14.43 2.71
C ARG A 71 -12.70 15.45 3.74
N GLN A 72 -13.58 16.39 3.38
CA GLN A 72 -14.05 17.42 4.33
C GLN A 72 -15.10 16.86 5.29
N GLU A 73 -15.68 15.70 5.00
CA GLU A 73 -16.70 15.07 5.83
C GLU A 73 -16.11 14.45 7.11
N ASP A 74 -14.88 13.94 7.05
CA ASP A 74 -14.18 13.34 8.19
C ASP A 74 -12.70 13.77 8.26
N PRO A 75 -12.25 14.40 9.36
CA PRO A 75 -10.86 14.88 9.50
C PRO A 75 -9.83 13.75 9.64
N THR A 76 -10.25 12.49 9.75
CA THR A 76 -9.32 11.34 9.73
C THR A 76 -8.80 11.05 8.32
N PHE A 77 -9.52 11.47 7.28
CA PHE A 77 -9.10 11.27 5.90
C PHE A 77 -7.96 12.19 5.48
N TYR A 78 -7.13 11.69 4.56
CA TYR A 78 -6.01 12.45 3.99
C TYR A 78 -5.93 12.30 2.47
N GLY A 79 -5.24 13.25 1.84
CA GLY A 79 -5.13 13.35 0.39
C GLY A 79 -3.75 13.02 -0.17
N GLU A 80 -3.53 13.50 -1.39
CA GLU A 80 -2.39 13.18 -2.26
C GLU A 80 -1.01 13.31 -1.61
N GLU A 81 -0.75 14.36 -0.83
CA GLU A 81 0.57 14.59 -0.25
C GLU A 81 0.92 13.54 0.81
N ARG A 82 -0.05 13.20 1.66
CA ARG A 82 0.17 12.23 2.73
C ARG A 82 0.24 10.81 2.17
N VAL A 83 -0.63 10.43 1.23
CA VAL A 83 -0.56 9.08 0.63
C VAL A 83 0.78 8.82 -0.05
N GLU A 84 1.37 9.82 -0.71
CA GLU A 84 2.71 9.68 -1.29
C GLU A 84 3.79 9.50 -0.21
N ALA A 85 3.68 10.20 0.91
CA ALA A 85 4.61 10.07 2.03
C ALA A 85 4.53 8.68 2.68
N GLU A 86 3.33 8.20 3.00
CA GLU A 86 3.11 6.88 3.61
C GLU A 86 3.67 5.75 2.72
N ILE A 87 3.39 5.80 1.41
CA ILE A 87 3.88 4.79 0.46
C ILE A 87 5.40 4.84 0.31
N ARG A 88 6.00 6.03 0.24
CA ARG A 88 7.47 6.18 0.14
C ARG A 88 8.17 5.64 1.39
N GLU A 89 7.69 6.01 2.57
CA GLU A 89 8.24 5.54 3.83
C GLU A 89 8.15 4.02 3.95
N ALA A 90 7.02 3.43 3.55
CA ALA A 90 6.90 1.98 3.53
C ALA A 90 7.87 1.32 2.54
N LEU A 91 8.02 1.85 1.32
CA LEU A 91 8.98 1.33 0.34
C LEU A 91 10.43 1.39 0.84
N GLU A 92 10.82 2.46 1.53
CA GLU A 92 12.15 2.58 2.14
C GLU A 92 12.39 1.49 3.21
N LYS A 93 11.38 1.18 4.03
CA LYS A 93 11.45 0.11 5.03
C LYS A 93 11.48 -1.29 4.40
N LEU A 94 10.75 -1.48 3.31
CA LEU A 94 10.61 -2.77 2.61
C LEU A 94 11.83 -3.14 1.76
N MET A 95 12.49 -2.11 1.22
CA MET A 95 13.67 -2.21 0.39
C MET A 95 14.78 -1.30 0.92
N PRO A 96 15.34 -1.61 2.12
CA PRO A 96 16.41 -0.81 2.65
C PRO A 96 17.57 -0.85 1.65
N THR A 97 17.85 0.28 1.01
CA THR A 97 19.09 0.43 0.24
C THR A 97 20.21 0.16 1.22
N SER A 98 20.98 -0.91 0.99
CA SER A 98 22.17 -1.17 1.81
C SER A 98 22.99 0.12 1.88
N PRO A 99 23.46 0.55 3.07
CA PRO A 99 24.44 1.61 3.11
C PRO A 99 25.62 1.18 2.23
N ALA A 100 25.98 2.05 1.29
CA ALA A 100 27.14 1.89 0.42
C ALA A 100 28.43 1.70 1.22
#